data_AF-A0A7S4N4G7-F1
#
_entry.id   AF-A0A7S4N4G7-F1
#
_cell.length_a   1.000
_cell.length_b   1.000
_cell.length_c   1.000
_cell.angle_alpha   90.00
_cell.angle_beta   90.00
_cell.angle_gamma   90.00
#
_symmetry.space_group_name_H-M   'P 1'
#
loop_
_entity.id
_entity.type
_entity.pdbx_description
1 polymer ?
#
loop_
_entity_poly.entity_id
_entity_poly.type
_entity_poly.pdbx_seq_one_letter_code
_entity_poly.pdbx_strand_id
1 'polypeptide(L)'
;MRSDLFSVVAIAIIVSNCAAKSVIPVGAAPLTPNNGRKKTYKPWERSVDPDPTPSVEELELTASDQDIDDAIDHVVAYHGGIIIRRFRPERSWLWRRFRGTVWSHSLDDALFNMALSCLICCGINKATEGSWALNMAAPDPSYTIIARLKSFNQVWRLLMGLTNFLLTFFVGQAYSFWREFYKVGRSIQGKINDISLLLATNVARNKDGTYTKESRSVLNDVGGYLRAFHILMWASNARRFRVLLTDRGMKRLAERNVITYEQKELLDRANLPLTQKHSVYLEWAMVRCRNAIKEGTLGSALEKTIADKFCTLRGDSGSVGGMCEARMPLAYAHFVQVLVDTFLLCAPFAQYPEMGAFSILSMGFLTVFFSGLLDLAKVFLDPLDNEDYCQGSVYLDVGVLIRESNAGTIRWMNGAESIPTSSFS
;
A
#
# COMPACT_ATOMS: atom_id res chain seq x y z
N MET A 1 -18.87 11.43 49.49
CA MET A 1 -17.97 11.15 48.33
C MET A 1 -18.09 9.70 47.86
N ARG A 2 -19.25 9.28 47.32
CA ARG A 2 -19.47 7.92 46.77
C ARG A 2 -20.06 7.92 45.34
N SER A 3 -20.24 9.09 44.72
CA SER A 3 -20.93 9.23 43.42
C SER A 3 -20.01 9.15 42.20
N ASP A 4 -18.71 9.44 42.33
CA ASP A 4 -17.88 9.69 41.12
C ASP A 4 -17.11 8.46 40.64
N LEU A 5 -17.10 7.38 41.43
CA LEU A 5 -16.45 6.11 41.07
C LEU A 5 -17.34 5.23 40.15
N PHE A 6 -18.65 5.52 40.07
CA PHE A 6 -19.58 4.73 39.25
C PHE A 6 -19.44 4.99 37.75
N SER A 7 -19.00 6.18 37.34
CA SER A 7 -18.86 6.51 35.91
C SER A 7 -17.69 5.81 35.22
N VAL A 8 -16.60 5.54 35.95
CA VAL A 8 -15.41 4.85 35.39
C VAL A 8 -15.64 3.33 35.30
N VAL A 9 -16.41 2.75 36.23
CA VAL A 9 -16.77 1.32 36.20
C VAL A 9 -17.87 1.04 35.17
N ALA A 10 -18.78 2.00 34.91
CA ALA A 10 -19.82 1.86 33.89
C ALA A 10 -19.26 1.69 32.47
N ILE A 11 -18.15 2.36 32.13
CA ILE A 11 -17.49 2.23 30.82
C ILE A 11 -16.85 0.83 30.65
N ALA A 12 -16.29 0.25 31.72
CA ALA A 12 -15.73 -1.10 31.68
C ALA A 12 -16.79 -2.21 31.63
N ILE A 13 -17.98 -2.00 32.23
CA ILE A 13 -19.08 -2.97 32.22
C ILE A 13 -19.82 -3.01 30.87
N ILE A 14 -19.89 -1.89 30.14
CA ILE A 14 -20.50 -1.85 28.80
C ILE A 14 -19.69 -2.70 27.79
N VAL A 15 -18.37 -2.72 27.92
CA VAL A 15 -17.51 -3.56 27.06
C VAL A 15 -17.64 -5.06 27.39
N SER A 16 -17.88 -5.42 28.65
CA SER A 16 -18.01 -6.83 29.08
C SER A 16 -19.38 -7.45 28.73
N ASN A 17 -20.47 -6.67 28.74
CA ASN A 17 -21.82 -7.19 28.44
C ASN A 17 -22.09 -7.43 26.94
N CYS A 18 -21.29 -6.86 26.03
CA CYS A 18 -21.39 -7.17 24.60
C CYS A 18 -20.76 -8.53 24.22
N ALA A 19 -19.87 -9.08 25.06
CA ALA A 19 -19.22 -10.37 24.82
C ALA A 19 -20.02 -11.59 25.32
N ALA A 20 -21.08 -11.39 26.11
CA ALA A 20 -21.78 -12.47 26.82
C ALA A 20 -23.05 -13.01 26.14
N LYS A 21 -23.30 -12.68 24.86
CA LYS A 21 -24.44 -13.22 24.09
C LYS A 21 -24.01 -14.04 22.86
N SER A 22 -23.28 -15.11 23.09
CA SER A 22 -23.19 -16.22 22.13
C SER A 22 -22.97 -17.56 22.84
N VAL A 23 -23.97 -18.00 23.58
CA VAL A 23 -24.09 -19.41 23.99
C VAL A 23 -25.03 -20.07 22.99
N ILE A 24 -24.46 -20.85 22.06
CA ILE A 24 -25.22 -21.72 21.16
C ILE A 24 -25.54 -23.00 21.96
N PRO A 25 -26.81 -23.36 22.18
CA PRO A 25 -27.12 -24.66 22.76
C PRO A 25 -26.90 -25.73 21.69
N VAL A 26 -26.00 -26.67 21.97
CA VAL A 26 -25.84 -27.91 21.20
C VAL A 26 -26.99 -28.84 21.60
N GLY A 27 -28.05 -28.84 20.79
CA GLY A 27 -29.15 -29.78 20.88
C GLY A 27 -29.69 -30.05 19.49
N ALA A 28 -29.37 -31.22 18.94
CA ALA A 28 -29.88 -31.67 17.65
C ALA A 28 -31.38 -31.97 17.76
N ALA A 29 -32.20 -31.02 17.32
CA ALA A 29 -33.63 -31.24 17.09
C ALA A 29 -33.87 -31.57 15.60
N PRO A 30 -34.80 -32.47 15.25
CA PRO A 30 -35.08 -32.83 13.86
C PRO A 30 -35.63 -31.63 13.10
N LEU A 31 -35.11 -31.40 11.89
CA LEU A 31 -35.56 -30.35 10.97
C LEU A 31 -37.00 -30.59 10.55
N THR A 32 -37.95 -29.80 11.07
CA THR A 32 -39.27 -29.64 10.46
C THR A 32 -39.18 -28.66 9.28
N PRO A 33 -39.95 -28.86 8.18
CA PRO A 33 -39.91 -27.99 7.02
C PRO A 33 -40.47 -26.60 7.41
N ASN A 34 -39.60 -25.60 7.49
CA ASN A 34 -40.00 -24.26 7.86
C ASN A 34 -40.60 -23.54 6.63
N ASN A 35 -41.93 -23.47 6.60
CA ASN A 35 -42.70 -22.70 5.64
C ASN A 35 -42.42 -21.19 5.82
N GLY A 36 -41.75 -20.60 4.83
CA GLY A 36 -42.15 -19.30 4.29
C GLY A 36 -41.93 -18.06 5.17
N ARG A 37 -40.67 -17.74 5.50
CA ARG A 37 -40.24 -16.33 5.52
C ARG A 37 -38.94 -16.21 4.73
N LYS A 38 -39.05 -15.80 3.47
CA LYS A 38 -37.91 -15.24 2.74
C LYS A 38 -37.42 -14.05 3.55
N LYS A 39 -36.39 -14.24 4.38
CA LYS A 39 -35.55 -13.12 4.81
C LYS A 39 -34.97 -12.57 3.52
N THR A 40 -35.62 -11.56 2.95
CA THR A 40 -34.96 -10.64 2.05
C THR A 40 -33.80 -10.09 2.87
N TYR A 41 -32.62 -10.69 2.69
CA TYR A 41 -31.39 -10.03 3.05
C TYR A 41 -31.49 -8.69 2.35
N LYS A 42 -31.71 -7.62 3.13
CA LYS A 42 -31.46 -6.28 2.61
C LYS A 42 -30.05 -6.40 2.04
N PRO A 43 -29.85 -6.17 0.73
CA PRO A 43 -28.51 -6.04 0.19
C PRO A 43 -27.86 -5.06 1.15
N TRP A 44 -26.88 -5.53 1.91
CA TRP A 44 -26.05 -4.72 2.76
C TRP A 44 -25.82 -3.44 1.99
N GLU A 45 -26.32 -2.31 2.50
CA GLU A 45 -26.04 -1.00 1.92
C GLU A 45 -24.55 -1.02 1.62
N ARG A 46 -24.19 -0.98 0.33
CA ARG A 46 -22.79 -1.09 -0.09
C ARG A 46 -22.07 -0.11 0.79
N SER A 47 -21.19 -0.60 1.66
CA SER A 47 -20.40 0.25 2.54
C SER A 47 -19.69 1.20 1.60
N VAL A 48 -20.19 2.43 1.53
CA VAL A 48 -19.60 3.47 0.69
C VAL A 48 -18.23 3.68 1.31
N ASP A 49 -17.20 3.45 0.51
CA ASP A 49 -15.83 3.75 0.91
C ASP A 49 -15.80 5.20 1.41
N PRO A 50 -15.40 5.46 2.67
CA PRO A 50 -15.42 6.82 3.22
C PRO A 50 -14.45 7.77 2.51
N ASP A 51 -13.44 7.25 1.81
CA ASP A 51 -12.50 8.03 1.00
C ASP A 51 -12.25 7.32 -0.35
N PRO A 52 -13.25 7.30 -1.26
CA PRO A 52 -13.09 6.60 -2.51
C PRO A 52 -11.99 7.30 -3.31
N THR A 53 -11.07 6.52 -3.86
CA THR A 53 -10.04 7.10 -4.72
C THR A 53 -10.72 7.93 -5.82
N PRO A 54 -10.33 9.21 -6.03
CA PRO A 54 -11.04 10.13 -6.92
C PRO A 54 -11.33 9.49 -8.27
N SER A 55 -12.55 9.68 -8.75
CA SER A 55 -12.94 9.21 -10.08
C SER A 55 -12.17 10.00 -11.15
N VAL A 56 -12.04 9.44 -12.35
CA VAL A 56 -11.35 10.16 -13.44
C VAL A 56 -12.15 11.40 -13.83
N GLU A 57 -13.48 11.32 -13.74
CA GLU A 57 -14.42 12.40 -14.01
C GLU A 57 -14.28 13.55 -12.98
N GLU A 58 -14.04 13.23 -11.71
CA GLU A 58 -13.76 14.22 -10.68
C GLU A 58 -12.40 14.90 -10.89
N LEU A 59 -11.37 14.13 -11.22
CA LEU A 59 -10.04 14.66 -11.51
C LEU A 59 -10.01 15.54 -12.76
N GLU A 60 -10.82 15.24 -13.77
CA GLU A 60 -10.97 16.09 -14.96
C GLU A 60 -11.34 17.54 -14.57
N LEU A 61 -12.20 17.68 -13.56
CA LEU A 61 -12.71 18.97 -13.09
C LEU A 61 -11.80 19.63 -12.05
N THR A 62 -11.13 18.84 -11.21
CA THR A 62 -10.43 19.33 -10.01
C THR A 62 -8.92 19.45 -10.18
N ALA A 63 -8.30 18.62 -11.02
CA ALA A 63 -6.84 18.61 -11.14
C ALA A 63 -6.33 19.85 -11.88
N SER A 64 -5.25 20.44 -11.37
CA SER A 64 -4.57 21.54 -12.04
C SER A 64 -3.68 21.03 -13.18
N ASP A 65 -3.33 21.90 -14.13
CA ASP A 65 -2.34 21.55 -15.17
C ASP A 65 -0.96 21.24 -14.56
N GLN A 66 -0.64 21.83 -13.41
CA GLN A 66 0.59 21.54 -12.69
C GLN A 66 0.60 20.12 -12.14
N ASP A 67 -0.52 19.62 -11.62
CA ASP A 67 -0.61 18.23 -11.11
C ASP A 67 -0.38 17.22 -12.24
N ILE A 68 -0.90 17.52 -13.44
CA ILE A 68 -0.69 16.71 -14.63
C ILE A 68 0.79 16.74 -15.04
N ASP A 69 1.38 17.93 -15.12
CA ASP A 69 2.79 18.09 -15.50
C ASP A 69 3.73 17.41 -14.50
N ASP A 70 3.46 17.53 -13.20
CA ASP A 70 4.22 16.85 -12.15
C ASP A 70 4.11 15.32 -12.28
N ALA A 71 2.91 14.79 -12.55
CA ALA A 71 2.72 13.37 -12.78
C ALA A 71 3.47 12.87 -14.03
N ILE A 72 3.47 13.65 -15.12
CA ILE A 72 4.22 13.33 -16.35
C ILE A 72 5.73 13.38 -16.09
N ASP A 73 6.23 14.44 -15.46
CA ASP A 73 7.65 14.61 -15.16
C ASP A 73 8.15 13.48 -14.25
N HIS A 74 7.32 13.06 -13.30
CA HIS A 74 7.62 11.91 -12.44
C HIS A 74 7.78 10.63 -13.27
N VAL A 75 6.94 10.34 -14.27
CA VAL A 75 7.03 9.07 -15.03
C VAL A 75 7.96 9.11 -16.25
N VAL A 76 8.25 10.30 -16.80
CA VAL A 76 9.03 10.49 -18.03
C VAL A 76 10.50 10.82 -17.78
N ALA A 77 10.86 11.36 -16.60
CA ALA A 77 12.22 11.82 -16.36
C ALA A 77 13.29 10.77 -16.72
N TYR A 78 14.43 11.22 -17.21
CA TYR A 78 15.53 10.32 -17.61
C TYR A 78 16.44 9.92 -16.44
N HIS A 79 16.23 10.54 -15.27
CA HIS A 79 17.08 10.32 -14.10
C HIS A 79 16.64 9.10 -13.32
N GLY A 80 17.64 8.27 -12.99
CA GLY A 80 17.48 7.17 -12.04
C GLY A 80 16.90 7.68 -10.73
N GLY A 81 16.15 6.83 -10.04
CA GLY A 81 15.63 7.17 -8.72
C GLY A 81 15.77 6.00 -7.77
N ILE A 82 15.17 6.17 -6.61
CA ILE A 82 15.25 5.19 -5.54
C ILE A 82 13.83 4.70 -5.31
N ILE A 83 13.51 3.48 -5.79
CA ILE A 83 12.17 2.88 -5.65
C ILE A 83 11.77 2.83 -4.18
N ILE A 84 12.72 2.41 -3.33
CA ILE A 84 12.60 2.34 -1.87
C ILE A 84 13.87 2.95 -1.29
N ARG A 85 13.72 3.88 -0.35
CA ARG A 85 14.86 4.52 0.33
C ARG A 85 15.86 3.47 0.81
N ARG A 86 17.12 3.60 0.39
CA ARG A 86 18.17 2.63 0.74
C ARG A 86 18.42 2.65 2.25
N PHE A 87 18.37 1.46 2.85
CA PHE A 87 18.76 1.25 4.23
C PHE A 87 20.25 1.59 4.42
N ARG A 88 20.57 2.39 5.45
CA ARG A 88 21.94 2.54 5.93
C ARG A 88 22.06 1.86 7.29
N PRO A 89 23.02 0.92 7.46
CA PRO A 89 23.11 0.10 8.66
C PRO A 89 23.59 0.86 9.91
N GLU A 90 24.11 2.08 9.74
CA GLU A 90 24.62 2.88 10.83
C GLU A 90 23.52 3.22 11.85
N ARG A 91 23.70 2.76 13.09
CA ARG A 91 22.77 3.04 14.20
C ARG A 91 22.55 4.55 14.36
N SER A 92 23.61 5.34 14.41
CA SER A 92 23.52 6.80 14.56
C SER A 92 22.70 7.46 13.45
N TRP A 93 22.78 6.96 12.23
CA TRP A 93 21.99 7.42 11.11
C TRP A 93 20.50 7.09 11.30
N LEU A 94 20.18 5.86 11.68
CA LEU A 94 18.80 5.41 11.90
C LEU A 94 18.11 6.21 13.01
N TRP A 95 18.80 6.45 14.12
CA TRP A 95 18.27 7.23 15.25
C TRP A 95 18.06 8.72 14.92
N ARG A 96 18.72 9.25 13.89
CA ARG A 96 18.55 10.63 13.42
C ARG A 96 17.42 10.79 12.39
N ARG A 97 16.78 9.70 11.96
CA ARG A 97 15.66 9.78 11.01
C ARG A 97 14.35 9.93 11.76
N PHE A 98 13.60 10.97 11.40
CA PHE A 98 12.26 11.23 11.92
C PHE A 98 11.19 10.96 10.86
N ARG A 99 11.28 11.61 9.70
CA ARG A 99 10.27 11.48 8.62
C ARG A 99 10.18 10.06 8.07
N GLY A 100 8.95 9.54 7.99
CA GLY A 100 8.65 8.20 7.48
C GLY A 100 9.15 7.11 8.41
N THR A 101 9.21 7.39 9.71
CA THR A 101 9.57 6.41 10.75
C THR A 101 8.43 6.26 11.74
N VAL A 102 8.46 5.19 12.53
CA VAL A 102 7.54 4.93 13.64
C VAL A 102 7.36 6.17 14.53
N TRP A 103 8.43 6.94 14.77
CA TRP A 103 8.41 8.16 15.58
C TRP A 103 7.56 9.27 14.98
N SER A 104 7.59 9.49 13.66
CA SER A 104 6.83 10.59 13.06
C SER A 104 5.33 10.37 13.09
N HIS A 105 4.88 9.11 13.16
CA HIS A 105 3.46 8.78 13.14
C HIS A 105 2.87 8.65 14.55
N SER A 106 3.64 8.11 15.50
CA SER A 106 3.15 7.80 16.85
C SER A 106 3.46 8.87 17.90
N LEU A 107 4.19 9.93 17.57
CA LEU A 107 4.60 10.93 18.56
C LEU A 107 3.41 11.69 19.16
N ASP A 108 2.45 12.08 18.34
CA ASP A 108 1.27 12.82 18.80
C ASP A 108 0.39 11.94 19.71
N ASP A 109 0.17 10.68 19.32
CA ASP A 109 -0.49 9.68 20.15
C ASP A 109 0.25 9.44 21.47
N ALA A 110 1.60 9.37 21.41
CA ALA A 110 2.42 9.18 22.60
C ALA A 110 2.29 10.36 23.56
N LEU A 111 2.35 11.59 23.06
CA LEU A 111 2.16 12.79 23.87
C LEU A 111 0.75 12.85 24.47
N PHE A 112 -0.28 12.48 23.70
CA PHE A 112 -1.65 12.40 24.19
C PHE A 112 -1.79 11.36 25.32
N ASN A 113 -1.28 10.14 25.12
CA ASN A 113 -1.33 9.08 26.12
C ASN A 113 -0.49 9.40 27.36
N MET A 114 0.64 10.10 27.20
CA MET A 114 1.44 10.63 28.31
C MET A 114 0.65 11.69 29.11
N ALA A 115 -0.04 12.60 28.44
CA ALA A 115 -0.87 13.61 29.09
C ALA A 115 -2.03 12.95 29.85
N LEU A 116 -2.71 11.97 29.25
CA LEU A 116 -3.75 11.19 29.91
C LEU A 116 -3.21 10.45 31.15
N SER A 117 -2.04 9.81 31.03
CA SER A 117 -1.37 9.15 32.15
C SER A 117 -1.01 10.13 33.27
N CYS A 118 -0.54 11.33 32.92
CA CYS A 118 -0.24 12.39 33.87
C CYS A 118 -1.50 12.83 34.64
N LEU A 119 -2.62 13.03 33.95
CA LEU A 119 -3.91 13.39 34.56
C LEU A 119 -4.39 12.30 35.53
N ILE A 120 -4.27 11.03 35.15
CA ILE A 120 -4.63 9.90 36.01
C ILE A 120 -3.73 9.85 37.25
N CYS A 121 -2.41 9.99 37.07
CA CYS A 121 -1.45 10.05 38.17
C CYS A 121 -1.80 11.17 39.16
N CYS A 122 -2.09 12.38 38.66
CA CYS A 122 -2.47 13.53 39.47
C CYS A 122 -3.79 13.28 40.22
N GLY A 123 -4.78 12.70 39.53
CA GLY A 123 -6.09 12.37 40.10
C GLY A 123 -6.00 11.35 41.23
N ILE A 124 -5.25 10.26 41.03
CA ILE A 124 -5.06 9.23 42.07
C ILE A 124 -4.28 9.80 43.25
N ASN A 125 -3.19 10.54 43.00
CA ASN A 125 -2.41 11.11 44.09
C ASN A 125 -3.24 12.08 44.94
N LYS A 126 -4.06 12.92 44.30
CA LYS A 126 -4.97 13.83 45.01
C LYS A 126 -5.99 13.05 45.83
N ALA A 127 -6.49 11.92 45.33
CA ALA A 127 -7.46 11.08 46.04
C ALA A 127 -6.87 10.29 47.21
N THR A 128 -5.57 10.01 47.21
CA THR A 128 -4.88 9.28 48.28
C THR A 128 -4.19 10.19 49.30
N GLU A 129 -4.40 11.52 49.23
CA GLU A 129 -3.69 12.52 50.04
C GLU A 129 -2.16 12.33 50.03
N GLY A 130 -1.63 11.76 48.94
CA GLY A 130 -0.24 11.34 48.85
C GLY A 130 0.69 12.54 48.89
N SER A 131 1.71 12.51 49.75
CA SER A 131 2.79 13.48 49.72
C SER A 131 3.48 13.38 48.35
N TRP A 132 3.29 14.39 47.50
CA TRP A 132 3.87 14.58 46.17
C TRP A 132 5.42 14.68 46.21
N ALA A 133 6.10 13.71 46.79
CA ALA A 133 7.43 13.47 46.33
C ALA A 133 7.25 12.90 44.92
N LEU A 134 7.56 13.70 43.90
CA LEU A 134 7.83 13.27 42.51
C LEU A 134 8.90 12.15 42.41
N ASN A 135 9.28 11.56 43.53
CA ASN A 135 10.00 10.32 43.63
C ASN A 135 9.26 9.29 42.79
N MET A 136 10.01 8.74 41.83
CA MET A 136 9.60 7.69 40.90
C MET A 136 9.36 6.34 41.61
N ALA A 137 8.93 6.38 42.88
CA ALA A 137 8.68 5.22 43.72
C ALA A 137 7.25 4.71 43.52
N ALA A 138 7.07 3.40 43.75
CA ALA A 138 5.76 2.78 43.72
C ALA A 138 4.86 3.38 44.82
N PRO A 139 3.59 3.71 44.50
CA PRO A 139 2.62 4.16 45.50
C PRO A 139 2.39 3.11 46.60
N ASP A 140 2.05 3.56 47.82
CA ASP A 140 1.81 2.65 48.94
C ASP A 140 0.60 1.72 48.67
N PRO A 141 0.78 0.38 48.69
CA PRO A 141 -0.32 -0.56 48.48
C PRO A 141 -1.40 -0.54 49.57
N SER A 142 -1.19 0.15 50.70
CA SER A 142 -2.17 0.26 51.78
C SER A 142 -3.47 0.96 51.36
N TYR A 143 -3.42 1.85 50.36
CA TYR A 143 -4.61 2.52 49.83
C TYR A 143 -5.47 1.59 48.98
N THR A 144 -6.78 1.54 49.27
CA THR A 144 -7.74 0.65 48.60
C THR A 144 -7.80 0.84 47.07
N ILE A 145 -7.61 2.07 46.57
CA ILE A 145 -7.59 2.35 45.13
C ILE A 145 -6.38 1.68 44.46
N ILE A 146 -5.20 1.78 45.07
CA ILE A 146 -3.95 1.20 44.56
C ILE A 146 -4.05 -0.34 44.57
N ALA A 147 -4.59 -0.92 45.63
CA ALA A 147 -4.84 -2.36 45.69
C ALA A 147 -5.75 -2.88 44.57
N ARG A 148 -6.82 -2.13 44.21
CA ARG A 148 -7.72 -2.51 43.11
C ARG A 148 -7.05 -2.41 41.73
N LEU A 149 -6.27 -1.36 41.52
CA LEU A 149 -5.50 -1.19 40.28
C LEU A 149 -4.46 -2.30 40.10
N LYS A 150 -3.93 -2.88 41.19
CA LYS A 150 -3.04 -4.03 41.12
C LYS A 150 -3.72 -5.28 40.54
N SER A 151 -5.00 -5.51 40.80
CA SER A 151 -5.76 -6.57 40.11
C SER A 151 -5.95 -6.25 38.62
N PHE A 152 -6.16 -4.98 38.29
CA PHE A 152 -6.27 -4.54 36.90
C PHE A 152 -4.97 -4.74 36.10
N ASN A 153 -3.81 -4.55 36.74
CA ASN A 153 -2.49 -4.86 36.17
C ASN A 153 -2.39 -6.32 35.67
N GLN A 154 -2.96 -7.28 36.40
CA GLN A 154 -2.93 -8.69 35.99
C GLN A 154 -3.70 -8.93 34.68
N VAL A 155 -4.89 -8.34 34.54
CA VAL A 155 -5.69 -8.42 33.31
C VAL A 155 -4.96 -7.74 32.15
N TRP A 156 -4.37 -6.57 32.41
CA TRP A 156 -3.60 -5.84 31.41
C TRP A 156 -2.36 -6.62 30.93
N ARG A 157 -1.67 -7.35 31.80
CA ARG A 157 -0.55 -8.23 31.41
C ARG A 157 -1.00 -9.38 30.49
N LEU A 158 -2.18 -9.95 30.71
CA LEU A 158 -2.76 -10.94 29.79
C LEU A 158 -3.07 -10.30 28.42
N LEU A 159 -3.67 -9.10 28.44
CA LEU A 159 -3.96 -8.32 27.23
C LEU A 159 -2.68 -7.97 26.45
N MET A 160 -1.59 -7.64 27.15
CA MET A 160 -0.27 -7.39 26.54
C MET A 160 0.21 -8.59 25.73
N GLY A 161 0.15 -9.79 26.30
CA GLY A 161 0.58 -11.01 25.62
C GLY A 161 -0.21 -11.27 24.33
N LEU A 162 -1.54 -11.11 24.40
CA LEU A 162 -2.43 -11.24 23.25
C LEU A 162 -2.15 -10.16 22.18
N THR A 163 -1.98 -8.91 22.60
CA THR A 163 -1.68 -7.77 21.72
C THR A 163 -0.36 -7.96 21.01
N ASN A 164 0.70 -8.33 21.73
CA ASN A 164 2.01 -8.63 21.16
C ASN A 164 1.93 -9.72 20.09
N PHE A 165 1.26 -10.82 20.40
CA PHE A 165 1.13 -11.96 19.48
C PHE A 165 0.40 -11.55 18.20
N LEU A 166 -0.79 -10.96 18.33
CA LEU A 166 -1.62 -10.60 17.18
C LEU A 166 -1.01 -9.47 16.36
N LEU A 167 -0.44 -8.44 17.00
CA LEU A 167 0.22 -7.34 16.31
C LEU A 167 1.45 -7.82 15.52
N THR A 168 2.27 -8.69 16.10
CA THR A 168 3.45 -9.25 15.41
C THR A 168 3.02 -10.07 14.18
N PHE A 169 2.00 -10.91 14.32
CA PHE A 169 1.45 -11.66 13.20
C PHE A 169 0.88 -10.75 12.11
N PHE A 170 0.11 -9.72 12.51
CA PHE A 170 -0.47 -8.73 11.62
C PHE A 170 0.60 -7.98 10.82
N VAL A 171 1.65 -7.47 11.48
CA VAL A 171 2.80 -6.83 10.83
C VAL A 171 3.50 -7.80 9.86
N GLY A 172 3.66 -9.07 10.25
CA GLY A 172 4.28 -10.08 9.40
C GLY A 172 3.49 -10.36 8.11
N GLN A 173 2.17 -10.45 8.20
CA GLN A 173 1.30 -10.62 7.03
C GLN A 173 1.32 -9.39 6.13
N ALA A 174 1.21 -8.20 6.72
CA ALA A 174 1.27 -6.94 5.98
C ALA A 174 2.60 -6.77 5.23
N TYR A 175 3.73 -7.04 5.89
CA TYR A 175 5.05 -7.00 5.23
C TYR A 175 5.17 -8.03 4.10
N SER A 176 4.59 -9.22 4.27
CA SER A 176 4.59 -10.27 3.25
C SER A 176 3.79 -9.86 2.02
N PHE A 177 2.64 -9.23 2.22
CA PHE A 177 1.85 -8.61 1.15
C PHE A 177 2.64 -7.52 0.41
N TRP A 178 3.23 -6.57 1.15
CA TRP A 178 4.05 -5.50 0.56
C TRP A 178 5.22 -6.03 -0.27
N ARG A 179 5.91 -7.06 0.25
CA ARG A 179 7.01 -7.76 -0.44
C ARG A 179 6.55 -8.39 -1.75
N GLU A 180 5.38 -9.03 -1.74
CA GLU A 180 4.84 -9.68 -2.93
C GLU A 180 4.43 -8.65 -3.98
N PHE A 181 3.78 -7.57 -3.56
CA PHE A 181 3.46 -6.45 -4.44
C PHE A 181 4.71 -5.88 -5.12
N TYR A 182 5.79 -5.66 -4.35
CA TYR A 182 7.07 -5.22 -4.90
C TYR A 182 7.64 -6.20 -5.93
N LYS A 183 7.57 -7.51 -5.68
CA LYS A 183 8.02 -8.53 -6.65
C LYS A 183 7.22 -8.47 -7.94
N VAL A 184 5.89 -8.34 -7.88
CA VAL A 184 5.04 -8.21 -9.06
C VAL A 184 5.42 -6.96 -9.85
N GLY A 185 5.59 -5.82 -9.18
CA GLY A 185 6.06 -4.58 -9.82
C GLY A 185 7.39 -4.75 -10.57
N ARG A 186 8.38 -5.43 -9.97
CA ARG A 186 9.67 -5.74 -10.62
C ARG A 186 9.54 -6.77 -11.74
N SER A 187 8.62 -7.71 -11.59
CA SER A 187 8.33 -8.74 -12.59
C SER A 187 7.73 -8.14 -13.86
N ILE A 188 6.80 -7.18 -13.74
CA ILE A 188 6.26 -6.39 -14.87
C ILE A 188 7.40 -5.70 -15.63
N GLN A 189 8.27 -4.98 -14.91
CA GLN A 189 9.45 -4.33 -15.49
C GLN A 189 10.37 -5.34 -16.20
N GLY A 190 10.62 -6.50 -15.58
CA GLY A 190 11.43 -7.57 -16.16
C GLY A 190 10.85 -8.08 -17.48
N LYS A 191 9.53 -8.33 -17.53
CA LYS A 191 8.84 -8.82 -18.73
C LYS A 191 8.82 -7.80 -19.86
N ILE A 192 8.66 -6.51 -19.57
CA ILE A 192 8.79 -5.44 -20.59
C ILE A 192 10.20 -5.44 -21.19
N ASN A 193 11.22 -5.63 -20.35
CA ASN A 193 12.61 -5.74 -20.79
C ASN A 193 12.87 -7.01 -21.61
N ASP A 194 12.31 -8.16 -21.21
CA ASP A 194 12.40 -9.41 -21.96
C ASP A 194 11.83 -9.25 -23.38
N ILE A 195 10.66 -8.62 -23.52
CA ILE A 195 10.05 -8.36 -24.83
C ILE A 195 10.99 -7.48 -25.66
N SER A 196 11.50 -6.39 -25.09
CA SER A 196 12.39 -5.46 -25.79
C SER A 196 13.70 -6.14 -26.24
N LEU A 197 14.28 -6.99 -25.38
CA LEU A 197 15.48 -7.77 -25.69
C LEU A 197 15.23 -8.78 -26.83
N LEU A 198 14.12 -9.53 -26.76
CA LEU A 198 13.76 -10.51 -27.79
C LEU A 198 13.59 -9.84 -29.15
N LEU A 199 12.95 -8.67 -29.19
CA LEU A 199 12.77 -7.90 -30.41
C LEU A 199 14.12 -7.39 -30.94
N ALA A 200 14.90 -6.68 -30.12
CA ALA A 200 16.19 -6.10 -30.53
C ALA A 200 17.19 -7.15 -31.07
N THR A 201 17.12 -8.38 -30.58
CA THR A 201 18.04 -9.46 -30.99
C THR A 201 17.61 -10.21 -32.25
N ASN A 202 16.34 -10.11 -32.68
CA ASN A 202 15.79 -10.95 -33.75
C ASN A 202 15.16 -10.16 -34.91
N VAL A 203 15.21 -8.83 -34.87
CA VAL A 203 14.82 -8.00 -36.00
C VAL A 203 15.83 -8.13 -37.15
N ALA A 204 15.35 -7.90 -38.37
CA ALA A 204 16.15 -7.93 -39.58
C ALA A 204 17.28 -6.89 -39.55
N ARG A 205 18.42 -7.25 -40.13
CA ARG A 205 19.65 -6.45 -40.14
C ARG A 205 20.22 -6.30 -41.53
N ASN A 206 20.91 -5.20 -41.74
CA ASN A 206 21.75 -4.97 -42.91
C ASN A 206 23.00 -5.86 -42.85
N LYS A 207 23.72 -5.97 -43.98
CA LYS A 207 24.96 -6.76 -44.07
C LYS A 207 26.09 -6.24 -43.16
N ASP A 208 26.03 -4.98 -42.75
CA ASP A 208 26.96 -4.36 -41.81
C ASP A 208 26.60 -4.64 -40.33
N GLY A 209 25.54 -5.41 -40.07
CA GLY A 209 25.06 -5.75 -38.75
C GLY A 209 24.17 -4.70 -38.09
N THR A 210 23.92 -3.57 -38.75
CA THR A 210 22.99 -2.53 -38.26
C THR A 210 21.54 -2.92 -38.47
N TYR A 211 20.60 -2.30 -37.74
CA TYR A 211 19.17 -2.49 -38.03
C TYR A 211 18.79 -1.97 -39.41
N THR A 212 17.85 -2.65 -40.08
CA THR A 212 17.14 -2.02 -41.19
C THR A 212 16.28 -0.87 -40.69
N LYS A 213 15.86 0.03 -41.59
CA LYS A 213 14.98 1.15 -41.26
C LYS A 213 13.64 0.65 -40.70
N GLU A 214 13.12 -0.42 -41.28
CA GLU A 214 11.86 -1.06 -40.90
C GLU A 214 11.97 -1.67 -39.51
N SER A 215 13.06 -2.40 -39.22
CA SER A 215 13.36 -2.96 -37.91
C SER A 215 13.42 -1.88 -36.83
N ARG A 216 14.11 -0.77 -37.11
CA ARG A 216 14.17 0.37 -36.18
C ARG A 216 12.79 0.97 -35.94
N SER A 217 11.95 1.08 -36.96
CA SER A 217 10.56 1.53 -36.81
C SER A 217 9.77 0.59 -35.90
N VAL A 218 9.84 -0.73 -36.11
CA VAL A 218 9.16 -1.73 -35.26
C VAL A 218 9.59 -1.58 -33.80
N LEU A 219 10.89 -1.46 -33.53
CA LEU A 219 11.43 -1.33 -32.17
C LEU A 219 10.95 -0.05 -31.49
N ASN A 220 10.94 1.07 -32.22
CA ASN A 220 10.43 2.34 -31.70
C ASN A 220 8.93 2.29 -31.41
N ASP A 221 8.14 1.74 -32.33
CA ASP A 221 6.68 1.60 -32.18
C ASP A 221 6.34 0.76 -30.94
N VAL A 222 6.91 -0.45 -30.86
CA VAL A 222 6.64 -1.37 -29.75
C VAL A 222 7.17 -0.83 -28.43
N GLY A 223 8.36 -0.22 -28.42
CA GLY A 223 8.90 0.44 -27.23
C GLY A 223 8.04 1.62 -26.75
N GLY A 224 7.48 2.39 -27.68
CA GLY A 224 6.51 3.45 -27.39
C GLY A 224 5.22 2.90 -26.78
N TYR A 225 4.64 1.85 -27.39
CA TYR A 225 3.43 1.20 -26.88
C TYR A 225 3.63 0.58 -25.49
N LEU A 226 4.75 -0.11 -25.24
CA LEU A 226 5.04 -0.70 -23.93
C LEU A 226 5.22 0.37 -22.84
N ARG A 227 5.81 1.52 -23.18
CA ARG A 227 5.94 2.68 -22.28
C ARG A 227 4.58 3.27 -21.93
N ALA A 228 3.74 3.52 -22.94
CA ALA A 228 2.40 4.03 -22.74
C ALA A 228 1.53 3.06 -21.91
N PHE A 229 1.58 1.75 -22.24
CA PHE A 229 0.96 0.69 -21.44
C PHE A 229 1.39 0.78 -19.97
N HIS A 230 2.69 0.87 -19.70
CA HIS A 230 3.20 0.85 -18.34
C HIS A 230 2.78 2.08 -17.53
N ILE A 231 2.80 3.27 -18.15
CA ILE A 231 2.32 4.51 -17.53
C ILE A 231 0.84 4.40 -17.19
N LEU A 232 -0.01 4.03 -18.16
CA LEU A 232 -1.46 4.01 -17.97
C LEU A 232 -1.91 2.87 -17.05
N MET A 233 -1.20 1.74 -17.03
CA MET A 233 -1.45 0.64 -16.10
C MET A 233 -1.26 1.11 -14.66
N TRP A 234 -0.17 1.81 -14.36
CA TRP A 234 0.03 2.36 -13.03
C TRP A 234 -0.90 3.52 -12.71
N ALA A 235 -1.24 4.37 -13.67
CA ALA A 235 -2.25 5.42 -13.51
C ALA A 235 -3.64 4.85 -13.14
N SER A 236 -3.94 3.63 -13.61
CA SER A 236 -5.20 2.93 -13.29
C SER A 236 -5.23 2.44 -11.84
N ASN A 237 -4.07 2.15 -11.25
CA ASN A 237 -3.97 1.55 -9.91
C ASN A 237 -3.51 2.53 -8.82
N ALA A 238 -2.77 3.59 -9.16
CA ALA A 238 -2.17 4.54 -8.21
C ALA A 238 -2.85 5.91 -8.30
N ARG A 239 -3.42 6.38 -7.18
CA ARG A 239 -4.14 7.66 -7.05
C ARG A 239 -3.37 8.83 -7.63
N ARG A 240 -2.09 8.98 -7.26
CA ARG A 240 -1.21 10.08 -7.71
C ARG A 240 -1.01 10.18 -9.23
N PHE A 241 -1.18 9.08 -9.97
CA PHE A 241 -1.01 9.07 -11.43
C PHE A 241 -2.34 9.02 -12.16
N ARG A 242 -3.46 8.89 -11.44
CA ARG A 242 -4.79 8.76 -12.04
C ARG A 242 -5.20 9.96 -12.88
N VAL A 243 -4.65 11.14 -12.57
CA VAL A 243 -4.83 12.35 -13.38
C VAL A 243 -4.39 12.15 -14.84
N LEU A 244 -3.45 11.23 -15.11
CA LEU A 244 -3.01 10.93 -16.47
C LEU A 244 -4.08 10.21 -17.32
N LEU A 245 -5.14 9.68 -16.70
CA LEU A 245 -6.26 9.04 -17.40
C LEU A 245 -7.35 10.02 -17.84
N THR A 246 -7.29 11.27 -17.37
CA THR A 246 -8.19 12.37 -17.77
C THR A 246 -7.95 12.74 -19.24
N ASP A 247 -8.94 13.35 -19.91
CA ASP A 247 -8.77 13.83 -21.28
C ASP A 247 -7.64 14.86 -21.37
N ARG A 248 -7.60 15.80 -20.41
CA ARG A 248 -6.50 16.76 -20.23
C ARG A 248 -5.15 16.07 -20.03
N GLY A 249 -5.09 15.07 -19.15
CA GLY A 249 -3.88 14.28 -18.90
C GLY A 249 -3.38 13.56 -20.15
N MET A 250 -4.27 12.92 -20.89
CA MET A 250 -3.95 12.22 -22.15
C MET A 250 -3.53 13.18 -23.26
N LYS A 251 -4.17 14.35 -23.37
CA LYS A 251 -3.75 15.41 -24.28
C LYS A 251 -2.35 15.91 -23.94
N ARG A 252 -2.08 16.12 -22.65
CA ARG A 252 -0.77 16.57 -22.18
C ARG A 252 0.33 15.53 -22.42
N LEU A 253 0.03 14.25 -22.26
CA LEU A 253 0.91 13.15 -22.66
C LEU A 253 1.24 13.20 -24.17
N ALA A 254 0.27 13.55 -25.01
CA ALA A 254 0.47 13.72 -26.45
C ALA A 254 1.34 14.95 -26.78
N GLU A 255 1.08 16.09 -26.13
CA GLU A 255 1.89 17.32 -26.25
C GLU A 255 3.35 17.08 -25.87
N ARG A 256 3.59 16.23 -24.86
CA ARG A 256 4.93 15.85 -24.38
C ARG A 256 5.56 14.69 -25.17
N ASN A 257 4.95 14.26 -26.28
CA ASN A 257 5.41 13.15 -27.14
C ASN A 257 5.57 11.81 -26.40
N VAL A 258 4.81 11.59 -25.33
CA VAL A 258 4.76 10.29 -24.65
C VAL A 258 3.90 9.32 -25.44
N ILE A 259 2.79 9.84 -26.00
CA ILE A 259 1.90 9.18 -26.95
C ILE A 259 1.69 10.12 -28.15
N THR A 260 1.12 9.64 -29.24
CA THR A 260 0.72 10.50 -30.37
C THR A 260 -0.74 10.94 -30.24
N TYR A 261 -1.12 12.04 -30.90
CA TYR A 261 -2.51 12.46 -30.99
C TYR A 261 -3.41 11.41 -31.65
N GLU A 262 -2.91 10.73 -32.67
CA GLU A 262 -3.62 9.62 -33.32
C GLU A 262 -3.87 8.48 -32.33
N GLN A 263 -2.87 8.11 -31.53
CA GLN A 263 -3.04 7.09 -30.49
C GLN A 263 -4.09 7.50 -29.46
N LYS A 264 -4.10 8.78 -29.02
CA LYS A 264 -5.14 9.30 -28.13
C LYS A 264 -6.53 9.16 -28.77
N GLU A 265 -6.72 9.61 -30.02
CA GLU A 265 -8.00 9.52 -30.71
C GLU A 265 -8.49 8.07 -30.87
N LEU A 266 -7.60 7.14 -31.23
CA LEU A 266 -7.95 5.72 -31.34
C LEU A 266 -8.35 5.13 -29.98
N LEU A 267 -7.68 5.56 -28.92
CA LEU A 267 -8.00 5.14 -27.56
C LEU A 267 -9.36 5.71 -27.09
N ASP A 268 -9.71 6.92 -27.51
CA ASP A 268 -11.01 7.53 -27.21
C ASP A 268 -12.17 6.84 -27.94
N ARG A 269 -11.90 6.25 -29.11
CA ARG A 269 -12.86 5.40 -29.84
C ARG A 269 -12.99 4.00 -29.25
N ALA A 270 -12.04 3.55 -28.42
CA ALA A 270 -12.11 2.25 -27.79
C ALA A 270 -13.21 2.24 -26.72
N ASN A 271 -14.18 1.33 -26.87
CA ASN A 271 -15.28 1.17 -25.91
C ASN A 271 -14.82 0.39 -24.66
N LEU A 272 -13.91 0.97 -23.89
CA LEU A 272 -13.36 0.43 -22.65
C LEU A 272 -13.39 1.48 -21.54
N PRO A 273 -13.54 1.07 -20.28
CA PRO A 273 -13.35 1.96 -19.14
C PRO A 273 -11.96 2.63 -19.19
N LEU A 274 -11.87 3.88 -18.72
CA LEU A 274 -10.60 4.64 -18.74
C LEU A 274 -9.47 3.91 -18.00
N THR A 275 -9.79 3.22 -16.91
CA THR A 275 -8.85 2.40 -16.12
C THR A 275 -8.42 1.10 -16.80
N GLN A 276 -9.01 0.73 -17.95
CA GLN A 276 -8.67 -0.48 -18.72
C GLN A 276 -8.04 -0.16 -20.07
N LYS A 277 -8.05 1.12 -20.48
CA LYS A 277 -7.48 1.59 -21.76
C LYS A 277 -5.99 1.24 -21.93
N HIS A 278 -5.25 1.05 -20.83
CA HIS A 278 -3.85 0.60 -20.89
C HIS A 278 -3.68 -0.72 -21.66
N SER A 279 -4.66 -1.64 -21.62
CA SER A 279 -4.59 -2.93 -22.33
C SER A 279 -4.56 -2.78 -23.86
N VAL A 280 -5.14 -1.70 -24.39
CA VAL A 280 -5.14 -1.41 -25.84
C VAL A 280 -3.72 -1.23 -26.37
N TYR A 281 -2.84 -0.55 -25.62
CA TYR A 281 -1.44 -0.39 -26.00
C TYR A 281 -0.69 -1.73 -26.01
N LEU A 282 -1.02 -2.63 -25.08
CA LEU A 282 -0.43 -3.97 -25.06
C LEU A 282 -0.86 -4.77 -26.30
N GLU A 283 -2.12 -4.66 -26.70
CA GLU A 283 -2.64 -5.27 -27.92
C GLU A 283 -2.01 -4.68 -29.18
N TRP A 284 -1.86 -3.35 -29.27
CA TRP A 284 -1.18 -2.69 -30.39
C TRP A 284 0.27 -3.15 -30.52
N ALA A 285 0.99 -3.27 -29.40
CA ALA A 285 2.35 -3.82 -29.39
C ALA A 285 2.39 -5.25 -29.95
N MET A 286 1.47 -6.12 -29.50
CA MET A 286 1.40 -7.50 -29.97
C MET A 286 1.02 -7.59 -31.46
N VAL A 287 0.06 -6.79 -31.92
CA VAL A 287 -0.34 -6.71 -33.34
C VAL A 287 0.82 -6.21 -34.21
N ARG A 288 1.56 -5.19 -33.75
CA ARG A 288 2.74 -4.67 -34.47
C ARG A 288 3.82 -5.73 -34.63
N CYS A 289 4.11 -6.49 -33.57
CA CYS A 289 5.03 -7.63 -33.62
C CYS A 289 4.57 -8.69 -34.61
N ARG A 290 3.28 -9.05 -34.60
CA ARG A 290 2.71 -10.05 -35.52
C ARG A 290 2.80 -9.60 -36.99
N ASN A 291 2.55 -8.33 -37.28
CA ASN A 291 2.71 -7.78 -38.62
C ASN A 291 4.18 -7.80 -39.05
N ALA A 292 5.11 -7.41 -38.16
CA ALA A 292 6.54 -7.48 -38.44
C ALA A 292 7.04 -8.91 -38.75
N ILE A 293 6.45 -9.93 -38.11
CA ILE A 293 6.73 -11.34 -38.42
C ILE A 293 6.25 -11.69 -39.83
N LYS A 294 5.02 -11.31 -40.20
CA LYS A 294 4.47 -11.56 -41.54
C LYS A 294 5.27 -10.85 -42.63
N GLU A 295 5.76 -9.65 -42.34
CA GLU A 295 6.60 -8.83 -43.22
C GLU A 295 8.04 -9.37 -43.32
N GLY A 296 8.42 -10.37 -42.51
CA GLY A 296 9.79 -10.87 -42.44
C GLY A 296 10.79 -9.91 -41.77
N THR A 297 10.30 -8.82 -41.16
CA THR A 297 11.12 -7.88 -40.38
C THR A 297 11.52 -8.49 -39.03
N LEU A 298 10.72 -9.41 -38.49
CA LEU A 298 11.03 -10.17 -37.29
C LEU A 298 11.04 -11.67 -37.61
N GLY A 299 11.96 -12.43 -37.01
CA GLY A 299 12.04 -13.89 -37.23
C GLY A 299 10.76 -14.63 -36.81
N SER A 300 10.26 -15.51 -37.68
CA SER A 300 9.01 -16.27 -37.45
C SER A 300 9.06 -17.22 -36.26
N ALA A 301 10.25 -17.71 -35.90
CA ALA A 301 10.46 -18.56 -34.73
C ALA A 301 10.06 -17.89 -33.39
N LEU A 302 9.94 -16.56 -33.36
CA LEU A 302 9.59 -15.81 -32.15
C LEU A 302 8.10 -15.73 -31.85
N GLU A 303 7.20 -16.06 -32.78
CA GLU A 303 5.77 -15.76 -32.65
C GLU A 303 5.19 -16.29 -31.32
N LYS A 304 5.45 -17.57 -31.02
CA LYS A 304 4.98 -18.22 -29.79
C LYS A 304 5.62 -17.60 -28.53
N THR A 305 6.93 -17.38 -28.55
CA THR A 305 7.68 -16.86 -27.38
C THR A 305 7.26 -15.43 -27.04
N ILE A 306 7.09 -14.58 -28.05
CA ILE A 306 6.62 -13.21 -27.86
C ILE A 306 5.19 -13.21 -27.32
N ALA A 307 4.28 -14.00 -27.91
CA ALA A 307 2.92 -14.10 -27.42
C ALA A 307 2.86 -14.53 -25.95
N ASP A 308 3.67 -15.52 -25.55
CA ASP A 308 3.78 -15.95 -24.15
C ASP A 308 4.27 -14.82 -23.22
N LYS A 309 5.27 -14.04 -23.65
CA LYS A 309 5.77 -12.89 -22.87
C LYS A 309 4.72 -11.78 -22.71
N PHE A 310 3.93 -11.49 -23.75
CA PHE A 310 2.81 -10.56 -23.65
C PHE A 310 1.70 -11.07 -22.70
N CYS A 311 1.32 -12.35 -22.81
CA CYS A 311 0.31 -12.96 -21.94
C CYS A 311 0.74 -12.96 -20.46
N THR A 312 2.00 -13.27 -20.18
CA THR A 312 2.55 -13.25 -18.82
C THR A 312 2.68 -11.82 -18.28
N LEU A 313 3.02 -10.83 -19.12
CA LEU A 313 3.00 -9.40 -18.75
C LEU A 313 1.58 -8.93 -18.40
N ARG A 314 0.58 -9.32 -19.21
CA ARG A 314 -0.83 -9.08 -18.94
C ARG A 314 -1.30 -9.76 -17.64
N GLY A 315 -0.81 -10.97 -17.37
CA GLY A 315 -1.07 -11.70 -16.13
C GLY A 315 -0.63 -10.92 -14.88
N ASP A 316 0.62 -10.49 -14.84
CA ASP A 316 1.17 -9.75 -13.71
C ASP A 316 0.55 -8.34 -13.56
N SER A 317 0.32 -7.64 -14.66
CA SER A 317 -0.35 -6.32 -14.59
C SER A 317 -1.79 -6.44 -14.07
N GLY A 318 -2.53 -7.49 -14.45
CA GLY A 318 -3.85 -7.75 -13.89
C GLY A 318 -3.85 -8.13 -12.41
N SER A 319 -2.77 -8.75 -11.91
CA SER A 319 -2.69 -9.13 -10.49
C SER A 319 -2.49 -7.93 -9.56
N VAL A 320 -1.93 -6.81 -10.05
CA VAL A 320 -1.78 -5.57 -9.28
C VAL A 320 -3.14 -5.06 -8.79
N GLY A 321 -4.12 -4.96 -9.70
CA GLY A 321 -5.48 -4.55 -9.33
C GLY A 321 -6.12 -5.51 -8.34
N GLY A 322 -5.99 -6.82 -8.59
CA GLY A 322 -6.46 -7.85 -7.66
C GLY A 322 -5.82 -7.79 -6.27
N MET A 323 -4.53 -7.45 -6.17
CA MET A 323 -3.85 -7.24 -4.89
C MET A 323 -4.35 -5.99 -4.17
N CYS A 324 -4.67 -4.91 -4.90
CA CYS A 324 -5.23 -3.70 -4.31
C CYS A 324 -6.66 -3.92 -3.78
N GLU A 325 -7.47 -4.73 -4.46
CA GLU A 325 -8.82 -5.09 -4.02
C GLU A 325 -8.82 -6.12 -2.88
N ALA A 326 -7.91 -7.10 -2.93
CA ALA A 326 -7.78 -8.17 -1.94
C ALA A 326 -6.81 -7.81 -0.80
N ARG A 327 -6.81 -6.54 -0.37
CA ARG A 327 -6.15 -6.12 0.87
C ARG A 327 -6.70 -6.90 2.06
N MET A 328 -5.95 -6.94 3.16
CA MET A 328 -6.34 -7.67 4.36
C MET A 328 -7.76 -7.27 4.82
N PRO A 329 -8.62 -8.24 5.21
CA PRO A 329 -10.02 -7.94 5.54
C PRO A 329 -10.17 -6.88 6.62
N LEU A 330 -11.07 -5.91 6.40
CA LEU A 330 -11.34 -4.80 7.31
C LEU A 330 -11.62 -5.26 8.74
N ALA A 331 -12.40 -6.33 8.91
CA ALA A 331 -12.72 -6.87 10.23
C ALA A 331 -11.48 -7.27 11.03
N TYR A 332 -10.44 -7.79 10.36
CA TYR A 332 -9.21 -8.19 11.02
C TYR A 332 -8.34 -6.98 11.38
N ALA A 333 -8.19 -6.02 10.46
CA ALA A 333 -7.51 -4.76 10.74
C ALA A 333 -8.18 -3.98 11.90
N HIS A 334 -9.50 -3.91 11.89
CA HIS A 334 -10.30 -3.31 12.96
C HIS A 334 -10.12 -4.03 14.30
N PHE A 335 -10.12 -5.37 14.31
CA PHE A 335 -9.90 -6.13 15.53
C PHE A 335 -8.53 -5.85 16.16
N VAL A 336 -7.46 -5.83 15.35
CA VAL A 336 -6.11 -5.51 15.84
C VAL A 336 -6.01 -4.05 16.32
N GLN A 337 -6.67 -3.12 15.64
CA GLN A 337 -6.78 -1.72 16.08
C GLN A 337 -7.41 -1.62 17.47
N VAL A 338 -8.62 -2.17 17.64
CA VAL A 338 -9.34 -2.13 18.92
C VAL A 338 -8.52 -2.78 20.03
N LEU A 339 -7.81 -3.86 19.72
CA LEU A 339 -6.95 -4.56 20.67
C LEU A 339 -5.80 -3.66 21.15
N VAL A 340 -5.08 -3.02 20.23
CA VAL A 340 -3.97 -2.10 20.54
C VAL A 340 -4.47 -0.87 21.30
N ASP A 341 -5.58 -0.27 20.87
CA ASP A 341 -6.18 0.89 21.52
C ASP A 341 -6.63 0.55 22.95
N THR A 342 -7.28 -0.60 23.14
CA THR A 342 -7.70 -1.05 24.46
C THR A 342 -6.49 -1.30 25.37
N PHE A 343 -5.44 -1.91 24.82
CA PHE A 343 -4.19 -2.16 25.55
C PHE A 343 -3.54 -0.86 26.03
N LEU A 344 -3.42 0.15 25.16
CA LEU A 344 -2.83 1.45 25.48
C LEU A 344 -3.73 2.28 26.41
N LEU A 345 -5.05 2.27 26.20
CA LEU A 345 -6.01 2.98 27.06
C LEU A 345 -5.99 2.46 28.51
N CYS A 346 -5.80 1.15 28.68
CA CYS A 346 -5.76 0.52 30.00
C CYS A 346 -4.40 0.71 30.71
N ALA A 347 -3.33 0.98 29.97
CA ALA A 347 -1.97 0.96 30.50
C ALA A 347 -1.70 1.98 31.62
N PRO A 348 -2.21 3.24 31.62
CA PRO A 348 -1.99 4.17 32.72
C PRO A 348 -2.51 3.65 34.07
N PHE A 349 -3.70 3.04 34.07
CA PHE A 349 -4.32 2.47 35.26
C PHE A 349 -3.57 1.22 35.73
N ALA A 350 -3.12 0.39 34.79
CA ALA A 350 -2.42 -0.85 35.07
C ALA A 350 -1.00 -0.62 35.60
N GLN A 351 -0.27 0.37 35.07
CA GLN A 351 1.13 0.60 35.41
C GLN A 351 1.32 1.45 36.68
N TYR A 352 0.37 2.33 37.00
CA TYR A 352 0.48 3.24 38.14
C TYR A 352 0.83 2.57 39.48
N PRO A 353 0.21 1.43 39.89
CA PRO A 353 0.51 0.80 41.18
C PRO A 353 1.95 0.30 41.33
N GLU A 354 2.62 0.01 40.22
CA GLU A 354 4.00 -0.52 40.23
C GLU A 354 5.02 0.59 39.94
N MET A 355 4.66 1.59 39.14
CA MET A 355 5.60 2.58 38.59
C MET A 355 5.36 4.02 39.07
N GLY A 356 4.23 4.31 39.70
CA GLY A 356 3.87 5.69 40.08
C GLY A 356 3.96 6.66 38.90
N ALA A 357 4.66 7.78 39.08
CA ALA A 357 4.86 8.79 38.04
C ALA A 357 5.70 8.29 36.83
N PHE A 358 6.52 7.25 36.99
CA PHE A 358 7.30 6.68 35.87
C PHE A 358 6.40 6.03 34.82
N SER A 359 5.14 5.69 35.17
CA SER A 359 4.14 5.23 34.22
C SER A 359 3.89 6.23 33.09
N ILE A 360 4.06 7.54 33.32
CA ILE A 360 3.92 8.57 32.29
C ILE A 360 4.96 8.34 31.19
N LEU A 361 6.24 8.19 31.56
CA LEU A 361 7.30 7.93 30.59
C LEU A 361 7.13 6.56 29.91
N SER A 362 6.75 5.54 30.69
CA SER A 362 6.49 4.20 30.14
C SER A 362 5.37 4.22 29.10
N MET A 363 4.32 4.99 29.32
CA MET A 363 3.22 5.18 28.36
C MET A 363 3.66 5.77 27.04
N GLY A 364 4.56 6.75 27.07
CA GLY A 364 5.15 7.31 25.85
C GLY A 364 5.86 6.25 25.03
N PHE A 365 6.74 5.46 25.67
CA PHE A 365 7.44 4.36 25.00
C PHE A 365 6.48 3.30 24.47
N LEU A 366 5.54 2.82 25.28
CA LEU A 366 4.57 1.80 24.85
C LEU A 366 3.75 2.28 23.64
N THR A 367 3.29 3.53 23.66
CA THR A 367 2.52 4.08 22.53
C THR A 367 3.35 4.11 21.25
N VAL A 368 4.59 4.61 21.31
CA VAL A 368 5.48 4.63 20.14
C VAL A 368 5.65 3.24 19.54
N PHE A 369 5.88 2.22 20.38
CA PHE A 369 6.11 0.86 19.88
C PHE A 369 4.82 0.20 19.37
N PHE A 370 3.72 0.23 20.11
CA PHE A 370 2.50 -0.48 19.73
C PHE A 370 1.72 0.24 18.64
N SER A 371 1.45 1.54 18.78
CA SER A 371 0.79 2.32 17.73
C SER A 371 1.67 2.40 16.49
N GLY A 372 2.96 2.67 16.66
CA GLY A 372 3.85 2.81 15.52
C GLY A 372 4.13 1.50 14.77
N LEU A 373 4.09 0.33 15.43
CA LEU A 373 4.10 -0.97 14.73
C LEU A 373 2.79 -1.22 13.98
N LEU A 374 1.66 -0.84 14.57
CA LEU A 374 0.36 -0.95 13.91
C LEU A 374 0.28 -0.06 12.67
N ASP A 375 0.77 1.18 12.76
CA ASP A 375 0.85 2.10 11.63
C ASP A 375 1.78 1.59 10.55
N LEU A 376 2.94 1.03 10.93
CA LEU A 376 3.84 0.41 9.97
C LEU A 376 3.15 -0.74 9.21
N ALA A 377 2.36 -1.57 9.89
CA ALA A 377 1.58 -2.61 9.22
C ALA A 377 0.56 -2.03 8.24
N LYS A 378 -0.15 -0.97 8.61
CA LYS A 378 -1.11 -0.31 7.71
C LYS A 378 -0.42 0.29 6.48
N VAL A 379 0.74 0.91 6.65
CA VAL A 379 1.58 1.40 5.53
C VAL A 379 1.95 0.27 4.57
N PHE A 380 2.30 -0.91 5.09
CA PHE A 380 2.58 -2.07 4.24
C PHE A 380 1.35 -2.58 3.46
N LEU A 381 0.14 -2.36 3.95
CA LEU A 381 -1.09 -2.75 3.25
C LEU A 381 -1.48 -1.80 2.12
N ASP A 382 -0.85 -0.63 2.05
CA ASP A 382 -1.05 0.31 0.96
C ASP A 382 0.28 0.72 0.27
N PRO A 383 0.89 -0.19 -0.51
CA PRO A 383 2.17 0.07 -1.16
C PRO A 383 2.14 1.22 -2.20
N LEU A 384 0.94 1.63 -2.64
CA LEU A 384 0.73 2.67 -3.65
C LEU A 384 0.43 4.06 -3.06
N ASP A 385 0.20 4.17 -1.74
CA ASP A 385 -0.20 5.42 -1.09
C ASP A 385 -1.49 5.98 -1.72
N ASN A 386 -2.49 5.11 -1.86
CA ASN A 386 -3.81 5.47 -2.36
C ASN A 386 -4.70 6.05 -1.26
N GLU A 387 -4.47 5.63 -0.02
CA GLU A 387 -5.14 6.12 1.18
C GLU A 387 -4.36 7.31 1.76
N ASP A 388 -5.04 8.37 2.19
CA ASP A 388 -4.41 9.53 2.85
C ASP A 388 -3.99 9.22 4.31
N TYR A 389 -3.48 8.00 4.56
CA TYR A 389 -3.21 7.49 5.91
C TYR A 389 -1.87 7.94 6.47
N CYS A 390 -0.80 8.00 5.65
CA CYS A 390 0.55 8.29 6.13
C CYS A 390 1.42 8.98 5.07
N GLN A 391 1.28 10.30 4.95
CA GLN A 391 2.08 11.11 4.03
C GLN A 391 3.59 10.86 4.19
N GLY A 392 4.24 10.42 3.11
CA GLY A 392 5.70 10.27 3.05
C GLY A 392 6.27 9.05 3.80
N SER A 393 5.41 8.09 4.16
CA SER A 393 5.81 6.77 4.67
C SER A 393 6.21 5.84 3.51
N VAL A 394 6.54 4.58 3.78
CA VAL A 394 7.23 3.62 2.88
C VAL A 394 6.39 3.24 1.65
N TYR A 395 6.21 4.16 0.70
CA TYR A 395 5.55 3.86 -0.58
C TYR A 395 6.56 3.42 -1.63
N LEU A 396 6.10 2.57 -2.55
CA LEU A 396 6.87 2.21 -3.72
C LEU A 396 6.81 3.37 -4.72
N ASP A 397 7.98 3.95 -5.05
CA ASP A 397 8.04 4.93 -6.13
C ASP A 397 7.91 4.21 -7.48
N VAL A 398 6.65 4.03 -7.88
CA VAL A 398 6.24 3.43 -9.15
C VAL A 398 6.72 4.26 -10.34
N GLY A 399 6.92 5.57 -10.17
CA GLY A 399 7.51 6.40 -11.20
C GLY A 399 8.93 5.93 -11.54
N VAL A 400 9.72 5.50 -10.54
CA VAL A 400 11.04 4.88 -10.79
C VAL A 400 10.90 3.59 -11.59
N LEU A 401 9.94 2.72 -11.26
CA LEU A 401 9.70 1.48 -12.02
C LEU A 401 9.40 1.77 -13.50
N ILE A 402 8.59 2.81 -13.76
CA ILE A 402 8.27 3.26 -15.12
C ILE A 402 9.52 3.78 -15.83
N ARG A 403 10.25 4.71 -15.20
CA ARG A 403 11.48 5.29 -15.77
C ARG A 403 12.53 4.23 -16.07
N GLU A 404 12.76 3.28 -15.16
CA GLU A 404 13.72 2.20 -15.38
C GLU A 404 13.27 1.24 -16.50
N SER A 405 11.97 0.97 -16.63
CA SER A 405 11.44 0.18 -17.75
C SER A 405 11.61 0.90 -19.08
N ASN A 406 11.33 2.19 -19.12
CA ASN A 406 11.51 3.05 -20.30
C ASN A 406 12.97 3.09 -20.73
N ALA A 407 13.89 3.35 -19.78
CA ALA A 407 15.32 3.31 -20.04
C ALA A 407 15.77 1.92 -20.52
N GLY A 408 15.19 0.85 -19.98
CA GLY A 408 15.42 -0.53 -20.39
C GLY A 408 15.04 -0.80 -21.85
N THR A 409 13.86 -0.36 -22.30
CA THR A 409 13.42 -0.52 -23.70
C THR A 409 14.41 0.13 -24.69
N ILE A 410 14.87 1.35 -24.38
CA ILE A 410 15.83 2.08 -25.20
C ILE A 410 17.22 1.42 -25.15
N ARG A 411 17.63 0.96 -23.96
CA ARG A 411 18.92 0.30 -23.75
C ARG A 411 19.07 -0.95 -24.62
N TRP A 412 18.04 -1.78 -24.72
CA TRP A 412 18.12 -3.00 -25.54
C TRP A 412 18.21 -2.69 -27.03
N MET A 413 17.41 -1.75 -27.51
CA MET A 413 17.49 -1.27 -28.89
C MET A 413 18.89 -0.73 -29.20
N ASN A 414 19.39 0.23 -28.41
CA ASN A 414 20.68 0.87 -28.65
C ASN A 414 21.86 -0.08 -28.44
N GLY A 415 21.77 -0.99 -27.46
CA GLY A 415 22.83 -1.94 -27.15
C GLY A 415 23.05 -2.98 -28.25
N ALA A 416 22.00 -3.31 -29.01
CA ALA A 416 22.08 -4.19 -30.16
C ALA A 416 22.03 -3.41 -31.50
N GLU A 417 22.30 -2.10 -31.50
CA GLU A 417 22.26 -1.27 -32.71
C GLU A 417 23.17 -1.80 -33.81
N SER A 418 24.42 -2.06 -33.45
CA SER A 418 25.47 -2.56 -34.33
C SER A 418 26.07 -3.80 -33.70
N ILE A 419 26.16 -4.88 -34.46
CA ILE A 419 26.81 -6.12 -34.00
C ILE A 419 28.02 -6.44 -34.87
N PRO A 420 29.06 -7.10 -34.32
CA PRO A 420 30.27 -7.42 -35.09
C PRO A 420 29.95 -8.26 -36.32
N THR A 421 30.37 -7.82 -37.50
CA THR A 421 30.09 -8.46 -38.80
C THR A 421 30.65 -9.89 -38.92
N SER A 422 31.70 -10.22 -38.15
CA SER A 422 32.22 -11.59 -38.02
C SER A 422 31.22 -12.59 -37.45
N SER A 423 30.08 -12.12 -36.93
CA SER A 423 29.02 -12.97 -36.36
C SER A 423 28.04 -13.52 -37.40
N PHE A 424 28.17 -13.12 -38.68
CA PHE A 424 27.26 -13.50 -39.77
C PHE A 424 27.89 -14.38 -40.86
N SER A 425 29.17 -14.77 -40.71
CA SER A 425 29.90 -15.60 -41.68
C SER A 425 29.59 -17.08 -41.55
#